data_AF-A0A7V9V6V8-F1
#
_entry.id   AF-A0A7V9V6V8-F1
#
_cell.length_a   1.000
_cell.length_b   1.000
_cell.length_c   1.000
_cell.angle_alpha   90.00
_cell.angle_beta   90.00
_cell.angle_gamma   90.00
#
_symmetry.space_group_name_H-M   'P 1'
#
loop_
_entity.id
_entity.type
_entity.pdbx_description
1 polymer ?
#
loop_
_entity_poly.entity_id
_entity_poly.type
_entity_poly.pdbx_seq_one_letter_code
_entity_poly.pdbx_strand_id
1 'polypeptide(L)' 'MQADLMLADYVESERDRIVGVLFDCLRIPSISADPSRSASVRHSAEFAADLLRGAGMDHAEIVDTGGAPAVYADWL' A
#
# COMPACT_ATOMS: atom_id res chain seq x y z
N MET A 1 -13.50 -28.98 -2.13
CA MET A 1 -13.01 -28.49 -0.83
C MET A 1 -12.93 -26.98 -0.95
N GLN A 2 -13.83 -26.27 -0.25
CA GLN A 2 -14.07 -24.83 -0.36
C GLN A 2 -12.83 -24.02 0.05
N ALA A 3 -12.16 -23.39 -0.92
CA ALA A 3 -11.23 -22.28 -0.64
C ALA A 3 -11.99 -20.94 -0.46
N ASP A 4 -13.24 -20.89 -0.91
CA ASP A 4 -14.07 -19.67 -0.99
C ASP A 4 -14.55 -19.14 0.37
N LEU A 5 -14.48 -19.95 1.44
CA LEU A 5 -14.93 -19.54 2.78
C LEU A 5 -13.84 -18.87 3.62
N MET A 6 -12.56 -19.19 3.39
CA MET A 6 -11.49 -18.73 4.29
C MET A 6 -11.14 -17.25 4.11
N LEU A 7 -11.18 -16.73 2.87
CA LEU A 7 -10.88 -15.32 2.61
C LEU A 7 -12.02 -14.41 3.04
N ALA A 8 -13.27 -14.83 2.83
CA ALA A 8 -14.44 -14.06 3.24
C ALA A 8 -14.49 -13.88 4.77
N ASP A 9 -14.26 -14.96 5.52
CA ASP A 9 -14.21 -14.92 6.99
C ASP A 9 -13.05 -14.05 7.49
N TYR A 10 -11.87 -14.14 6.85
CA TYR A 10 -10.73 -13.26 7.16
C TYR A 10 -11.07 -11.79 6.93
N VAL A 11 -11.61 -11.45 5.76
CA VAL A 11 -11.99 -10.08 5.40
C VAL A 11 -13.01 -9.51 6.37
N GLU A 12 -14.00 -10.30 6.79
CA GLU A 12 -14.99 -9.87 7.78
C GLU A 12 -14.34 -9.64 9.15
N SER A 13 -13.49 -10.57 9.61
CA SER A 13 -12.81 -10.44 10.91
C SER A 13 -11.82 -9.26 10.97
N GLU A 14 -11.20 -8.91 9.84
CA GLU A 14 -10.18 -7.85 9.73
C GLU A 14 -10.74 -6.55 9.15
N ARG A 15 -12.06 -6.47 8.95
CA ARG A 15 -12.73 -5.38 8.23
C ARG A 15 -12.34 -4.00 8.73
N ASP A 16 -12.37 -3.80 10.03
CA ASP A 16 -12.08 -2.49 10.64
C ASP A 16 -10.61 -2.09 10.44
N ARG A 17 -9.68 -3.05 10.50
CA ARG A 17 -8.27 -2.80 10.20
C ARG A 17 -8.08 -2.44 8.73
N ILE A 18 -8.68 -3.20 7.81
CA ILE A 18 -8.57 -2.98 6.36
C ILE A 18 -9.11 -1.59 5.99
N VAL A 19 -10.30 -1.25 6.50
CA VAL A 19 -10.92 0.07 6.27
C VAL A 19 -10.10 1.18 6.92
N GLY A 20 -9.54 0.96 8.11
CA GLY A 20 -8.63 1.89 8.77
C GLY A 20 -7.40 2.20 7.92
N VAL A 21 -6.72 1.18 7.41
CA VAL A 21 -5.56 1.32 6.50
C VAL A 21 -5.93 2.08 5.23
N LEU A 22 -7.12 1.84 4.66
CA LEU A 22 -7.61 2.61 3.51
C LEU A 22 -7.78 4.09 3.87
N PHE A 23 -8.37 4.41 5.02
CA PHE A 23 -8.50 5.80 5.46
C PHE A 23 -7.15 6.46 5.71
N ASP A 24 -6.17 5.75 6.27
CA ASP A 24 -4.82 6.28 6.45
C ASP A 24 -4.14 6.59 5.12
N CYS A 25 -4.31 5.71 4.13
CA CYS A 25 -3.86 5.96 2.76
C CYS A 25 -4.52 7.21 2.15
N LEU A 26 -5.85 7.32 2.26
CA LEU A 26 -6.62 8.44 1.70
C LEU A 26 -6.32 9.79 2.35
N ARG A 27 -5.79 9.81 3.59
CA ARG A 27 -5.36 11.04 4.26
C ARG A 27 -4.08 11.61 3.67
N ILE A 28 -3.29 10.82 2.94
CA ILE A 28 -2.09 11.28 2.26
C ILE A 28 -2.53 12.04 1.00
N PRO A 29 -2.27 13.35 0.88
CA PRO A 29 -2.83 14.13 -0.20
C PRO A 29 -1.90 14.10 -1.43
N SER A 30 -1.69 12.89 -1.97
CA SER A 30 -0.71 12.51 -3.00
C SER A 30 -1.20 12.73 -4.45
N ILE A 31 -1.52 13.96 -4.81
CA ILE A 31 -1.98 14.30 -6.17
C ILE A 31 -0.79 14.42 -7.12
N SER A 32 -0.57 13.43 -7.98
CA SER A 32 0.60 13.35 -8.88
C SER A 32 0.63 14.42 -9.99
N ALA A 33 -0.53 14.96 -10.38
CA ALA A 33 -0.62 16.04 -11.36
C ALA A 33 -0.21 17.42 -10.79
N ASP A 34 -0.04 17.54 -9.47
CA ASP A 34 0.38 18.76 -8.79
C ASP A 34 1.85 18.62 -8.34
N PRO A 35 2.81 19.31 -9.00
CA PRO A 35 4.23 19.21 -8.66
C PRO A 35 4.57 19.61 -7.21
N SER A 36 3.75 20.49 -6.60
CA SER A 36 3.94 20.90 -5.20
C SER A 36 3.69 19.78 -4.19
N ARG A 37 3.02 18.70 -4.64
CA ARG A 37 2.69 17.51 -3.83
C ARG A 37 3.64 16.34 -4.05
N SER A 38 4.77 16.55 -4.72
CA SER A 38 5.80 15.52 -4.93
C SER A 38 6.23 14.81 -3.63
N ALA A 39 6.36 15.54 -2.52
CA ALA A 39 6.64 14.97 -1.20
C ALA A 39 5.49 14.07 -0.70
N SER A 40 4.23 14.47 -0.89
CA SER A 40 3.06 13.65 -0.52
C SER A 40 2.95 12.40 -1.38
N VAL A 41 3.30 12.49 -2.68
CA VAL A 41 3.38 11.32 -3.57
C VAL A 41 4.44 10.34 -3.08
N ARG A 42 5.63 10.84 -2.70
CA ARG A 42 6.66 10.00 -2.08
C ARG A 42 6.20 9.37 -0.77
N HIS A 43 5.52 10.13 0.09
CA HIS A 43 4.96 9.60 1.33
C HIS A 43 3.93 8.49 1.09
N SER A 44 3.13 8.60 0.02
CA SER A 44 2.19 7.53 -0.37
C SER A 44 2.92 6.26 -0.84
N ALA A 45 4.06 6.39 -1.53
CA ALA A 45 4.90 5.26 -1.90
C ALA A 45 5.58 4.61 -0.67
N GLU A 46 6.06 5.42 0.28
CA GLU A 46 6.61 4.94 1.55
C GLU A 46 5.57 4.14 2.34
N PHE A 47 4.35 4.68 2.47
CA PHE A 47 3.24 4.00 3.12
C PHE A 47 2.94 2.64 2.47
N ALA A 48 2.88 2.57 1.14
CA ALA A 48 2.65 1.32 0.43
C ALA A 48 3.80 0.32 0.61
N ALA A 49 5.06 0.77 0.60
CA ALA A 49 6.21 -0.07 0.86
C ALA A 49 6.19 -0.65 2.28
N ASP A 50 5.81 0.15 3.27
CA ASP A 50 5.70 -0.30 4.66
C ASP A 50 4.56 -1.31 4.86
N LEU A 51 3.44 -1.16 4.15
CA LEU A 51 2.38 -2.19 4.14
C LEU A 51 2.89 -3.52 3.56
N LEU A 52 3.66 -3.48 2.46
CA LEU A 52 4.23 -4.69 1.85
C LEU A 52 5.25 -5.36 2.78
N ARG A 53 6.11 -4.58 3.44
CA ARG A 53 7.04 -5.08 4.48
C ARG A 53 6.30 -5.70 5.65
N GLY A 54 5.25 -5.02 6.14
CA GLY A 54 4.42 -5.52 7.23
C GLY A 54 3.65 -6.79 6.87
N ALA A 55 3.33 -6.99 5.59
CA ALA A 55 2.74 -8.21 5.07
C ALA A 55 3.74 -9.37 4.88
N GLY A 56 5.04 -9.12 5.12
CA GLY A 56 6.10 -10.12 4.97
C GLY A 56 6.54 -10.37 3.53
N MET A 57 6.30 -9.41 2.62
CA MET A 57 6.82 -9.47 1.25
C MET A 57 8.33 -9.25 1.22
N ASP A 58 9.00 -9.89 0.27
CA ASP A 58 10.42 -9.73 0.01
C ASP A 58 10.68 -8.51 -0.89
N HIS A 59 11.92 -7.99 -0.82
CA HIS A 59 12.42 -6.88 -1.64
C HIS A 59 11.48 -5.65 -1.74
N ALA A 60 10.72 -5.34 -0.69
CA ALA A 60 9.81 -4.21 -0.66
C ALA A 60 10.57 -2.87 -0.66
N GLU A 61 10.69 -2.25 -1.84
CA GLU A 61 11.53 -1.08 -2.11
C GLU A 61 10.82 0.01 -2.92
N ILE A 62 11.30 1.24 -2.75
CA ILE A 62 10.85 2.40 -3.53
C ILE A 62 11.85 2.62 -4.66
N VAL A 63 11.35 2.62 -5.89
CA VAL A 63 12.15 2.76 -7.11
C VAL A 63 11.96 4.17 -7.67
N ASP A 64 13.04 4.92 -7.81
CA ASP A 64 13.03 6.23 -8.48
C ASP A 64 12.97 6.04 -10.00
N THR A 65 11.96 6.62 -10.64
CA THR A 65 11.63 6.41 -12.07
C THR A 65 11.94 7.62 -12.96
N GLY A 66 12.52 8.68 -12.40
CA GLY A 66 12.63 9.99 -13.07
C GLY A 66 11.34 10.82 -13.03
N GLY A 67 10.33 10.37 -12.28
CA GLY A 67 9.07 11.07 -12.02
C GLY A 67 8.50 10.66 -10.66
N ALA A 68 7.20 10.33 -10.61
CA ALA A 68 6.60 9.76 -9.41
C ALA A 68 7.24 8.39 -9.10
N PRO A 69 7.64 8.12 -7.84
CA PRO A 69 8.26 6.86 -7.48
C PRO A 69 7.31 5.68 -7.73
N ALA A 70 7.89 4.51 -7.98
CA ALA A 70 7.19 3.23 -7.98
C ALA A 70 7.52 2.46 -6.69
N VAL A 71 6.67 1.50 -6.34
CA VAL A 71 6.92 0.56 -5.24
C VAL A 71 6.97 -0.83 -5.84
N TYR A 72 8.04 -1.57 -5.53
CA TYR A 72 8.24 -2.95 -5.95
C TYR A 72 8.31 -3.83 -4.70
N ALA A 73 7.78 -5.05 -4.79
CA ALA A 73 7.95 -6.13 -3.83
C ALA A 73 7.68 -7.46 -4.54
N ASP A 74 8.27 -8.53 -4.04
CA ASP A 74 8.03 -9.89 -4.53
C ASP A 74 7.72 -10.86 -3.39
N TRP A 75 7.30 -12.06 -3.77
CA TRP A 75 7.07 -13.18 -2.87
C TRP A 75 7.54 -14.44 -3.59
N LEU A 76 8.64 -15.02 -3.10
CA LEU A 76 9.40 -16.10 -3.75
C LEU A 76 9.36 -17.41 -2.97
#